data_AF-A0A2D6PQX3-F1
#
_entry.id   AF-A0A2D6PQX3-F1
#
_cell.length_a   1.000
_cell.length_b   1.000
_cell.length_c   1.000
_cell.angle_alpha   90.00
_cell.angle_beta   90.00
_cell.angle_gamma   90.00
#
_symmetry.space_group_name_H-M   'P 1'
#
loop_
_entity.id
_entity.type
_entity.pdbx_description
1 polymer ?
#
loop_
_entity_poly.entity_id
_entity_poly.type
_entity_poly.pdbx_seq_one_letter_code
_entity_poly.pdbx_strand_id
1 'polypeptide(L)'
;METVIVKGVRPDSLTPRQVGRAFQTLLDDGAVLRVDGDARDDADWWHARPYRPRHRVSLFDIEYYLAGYRRDDDLNFFVGYVASRPGERVIRLHARIFYKDSSLVWRVATHVIRTPDENWIGKGDVKIEKRPDGEYLTSAEETANLPYEVQGAFDDISRESSPSVYDAKAVPLILRNAPSNRLRPFDDFTRPRRRAHAEYQINRGRPIARCLRPDDPSSIEFAPGFAPDFNSGVLESTRSGSKLYGGKVRKFRILSVNRLVQYQFVATPTHVWIDHPQTITTEVMSYGVRTVDVLAAEEITIPGFEFHYLDETEDPPEWHSQIPVGFAGEPSELDPARADASPWIERMQTIREFRRKVLKQNRRKAPPRP
;
A
#
# COMPACT_ATOMS: atom_id res chain seq x y z
N MET A 1 -1.62 -23.33 -1.99
CA MET A 1 -1.75 -22.05 -1.26
C MET A 1 -3.11 -21.97 -0.60
N GLU A 2 -3.14 -21.69 0.69
CA GLU A 2 -4.37 -21.52 1.45
C GLU A 2 -4.96 -20.12 1.22
N THR A 3 -6.28 -20.00 1.26
CA THR A 3 -7.01 -18.73 1.16
C THR A 3 -7.92 -18.56 2.36
N VAL A 4 -7.89 -17.39 3.00
CA VAL A 4 -8.67 -17.11 4.22
C VAL A 4 -9.22 -15.70 4.18
N ILE A 5 -10.50 -15.55 4.56
CA ILE A 5 -11.14 -14.24 4.75
C ILE A 5 -11.03 -13.86 6.23
N VAL A 6 -10.04 -13.04 6.56
CA VAL A 6 -9.86 -12.48 7.92
C VAL A 6 -10.57 -11.14 8.02
N LYS A 7 -11.20 -10.81 9.14
CA LYS A 7 -11.80 -9.49 9.44
C LYS A 7 -11.36 -8.96 10.79
N GLY A 8 -11.47 -7.65 10.99
CA GLY A 8 -11.34 -7.03 12.30
C GLY A 8 -9.95 -7.12 12.90
N VAL A 9 -8.89 -7.14 12.08
CA VAL A 9 -7.52 -7.07 12.58
C VAL A 9 -7.34 -5.74 13.31
N ARG A 10 -6.79 -5.81 14.53
CA ARG A 10 -6.54 -4.67 15.41
C ARG A 10 -5.11 -4.73 15.95
N PRO A 11 -4.56 -3.59 16.40
CA PRO A 11 -3.40 -3.60 17.26
C PRO A 11 -3.70 -4.42 18.52
N ASP A 12 -2.71 -5.19 18.97
CA ASP A 12 -2.80 -5.92 20.23
C ASP A 12 -3.04 -4.98 21.41
N SER A 13 -3.76 -5.46 22.42
CA SER A 13 -4.03 -4.71 23.65
C SER A 13 -2.81 -4.61 24.59
N LEU A 14 -1.64 -5.08 24.17
CA LEU A 14 -0.41 -5.01 24.95
C LEU A 14 0.08 -3.56 25.07
N THR A 15 0.57 -3.20 26.24
CA THR A 15 1.23 -1.90 26.44
C THR A 15 2.54 -1.83 25.65
N PRO A 16 3.04 -0.64 25.29
CA PRO A 16 4.33 -0.50 24.61
C PRO A 16 5.50 -1.20 25.31
N ARG A 17 5.50 -1.23 26.65
CA ARG A 17 6.52 -1.94 27.44
C ARG A 17 6.41 -3.46 27.28
N GLN A 18 5.19 -4.00 27.21
CA GLN A 18 4.96 -5.42 26.98
C GLN A 18 5.33 -5.82 25.56
N VAL A 19 4.96 -5.02 24.55
CA VAL A 19 5.37 -5.25 23.14
C VAL A 19 6.90 -5.25 23.03
N GLY A 20 7.56 -4.22 23.59
CA GLY A 20 9.01 -4.13 23.57
C GLY A 20 9.72 -5.17 24.45
N ARG A 21 9.01 -5.91 25.32
CA ARG A 21 9.54 -7.09 26.03
C ARG A 21 9.34 -8.35 25.20
N ALA A 22 8.16 -8.53 24.59
CA ALA A 22 7.89 -9.65 23.70
C ALA A 22 8.88 -9.69 22.53
N PHE A 23 9.18 -8.54 21.94
CA PHE A 23 10.20 -8.44 20.89
C PHE A 23 11.61 -8.80 21.38
N GLN A 24 11.99 -8.33 22.58
CA GLN A 24 13.26 -8.71 23.21
C GLN A 24 13.32 -10.22 23.45
N THR A 25 12.26 -10.83 23.98
CA THR A 25 12.20 -12.27 24.22
C THR A 25 12.43 -13.06 22.93
N LEU A 26 11.88 -12.61 21.79
CA LEU A 26 12.18 -13.27 20.51
C LEU A 26 13.68 -13.28 20.20
N LEU A 27 14.37 -12.17 20.42
CA LEU A 27 15.82 -12.07 20.22
C LEU A 27 16.61 -12.91 21.24
N ASP A 28 16.23 -12.86 22.52
CA ASP A 28 16.85 -13.65 23.59
C ASP A 28 16.70 -15.17 23.33
N ASP A 29 15.57 -15.58 22.72
CA ASP A 29 15.29 -16.96 22.30
C ASP A 29 15.97 -17.34 20.97
N GLY A 30 16.80 -16.46 20.41
CA GLY A 30 17.63 -16.72 19.23
C GLY A 30 17.05 -16.29 17.89
N ALA A 31 16.02 -15.44 17.87
CA ALA A 31 15.59 -14.79 16.63
C ALA A 31 16.70 -13.89 16.06
N VAL A 32 16.75 -13.79 14.73
CA VAL A 32 17.77 -12.99 14.04
C VAL A 32 17.14 -11.72 13.48
N LEU A 33 17.61 -10.57 13.95
CA LEU A 33 17.29 -9.27 13.37
C LEU A 33 18.01 -9.09 12.03
N ARG A 34 17.26 -8.67 11.00
CA ARG A 34 17.77 -8.40 9.66
C ARG A 34 17.41 -6.97 9.28
N VAL A 35 18.38 -6.22 8.81
CA VAL A 35 18.22 -4.86 8.30
C VAL A 35 19.12 -4.71 7.06
N ASP A 36 18.65 -3.91 6.09
CA ASP A 36 19.25 -3.84 4.76
C ASP A 36 20.08 -2.55 4.53
N GLY A 37 19.92 -1.55 5.41
CA GLY A 37 20.62 -0.26 5.39
C GLY A 37 21.85 -0.21 6.28
N ASP A 38 22.22 0.99 6.71
CA ASP A 38 23.46 1.25 7.44
C ASP A 38 23.56 0.51 8.79
N ALA A 39 22.43 0.14 9.39
CA ALA A 39 22.41 -0.63 10.64
C ALA A 39 22.73 -2.13 10.48
N ARG A 40 23.01 -2.63 9.28
CA ARG A 40 23.19 -4.09 9.05
C ARG A 40 24.28 -4.74 9.90
N ASP A 41 25.28 -3.96 10.28
CA ASP A 41 26.45 -4.39 11.05
C ASP A 41 26.35 -3.96 12.53
N ASP A 42 25.26 -3.28 12.92
CA ASP A 42 24.95 -2.90 14.30
C ASP A 42 23.79 -3.79 14.79
N ALA A 43 24.04 -4.65 15.77
CA ALA A 43 23.00 -5.53 16.31
C ALA A 43 22.05 -4.82 17.29
N ASP A 44 22.47 -3.67 17.84
CA ASP A 44 21.82 -3.02 18.97
C ASP A 44 21.06 -1.73 18.61
N TRP A 45 21.18 -1.25 17.36
CA TRP A 45 20.52 -0.02 16.90
C TRP A 45 19.03 0.06 17.27
N TRP A 46 18.32 -1.07 17.25
CA TRP A 46 16.89 -1.16 17.51
C TRP A 46 16.53 -0.85 18.97
N HIS A 47 17.47 -1.04 19.91
CA HIS A 47 17.28 -0.72 21.33
C HIS A 47 17.15 0.78 21.56
N ALA A 48 17.65 1.60 20.63
CA ALA A 48 17.47 3.03 20.70
C ALA A 48 15.98 3.33 20.88
N ARG A 49 15.67 4.18 21.87
CA ARG A 49 14.30 4.60 22.21
C ARG A 49 13.42 4.92 20.99
N PRO A 50 13.92 5.53 19.88
CA PRO A 50 13.09 5.75 18.71
C PRO A 50 12.62 4.49 17.96
N TYR A 51 13.39 3.40 17.98
CA TYR A 51 13.19 2.23 17.12
C TYR A 51 12.67 1.00 17.86
N ARG A 52 12.58 1.07 19.19
CA ARG A 52 11.98 0.01 19.99
C ARG A 52 10.49 -0.17 19.63
N PRO A 53 10.03 -1.41 19.36
CA PRO A 53 8.62 -1.70 19.10
C PRO A 53 7.69 -1.27 20.23
N ARG A 54 6.55 -0.70 19.84
CA ARG A 54 5.49 -0.19 20.73
C ARG A 54 4.13 -0.80 20.45
N HIS A 55 3.91 -1.27 19.22
CA HIS A 55 2.66 -1.88 18.79
C HIS A 55 2.95 -3.23 18.13
N ARG A 56 2.02 -4.17 18.27
CA ARG A 56 2.03 -5.45 17.55
C ARG A 56 0.72 -5.60 16.80
N VAL A 57 0.79 -6.06 15.56
CA VAL A 57 -0.36 -6.45 14.74
C VAL A 57 -0.08 -7.83 14.18
N SER A 58 -1.03 -8.75 14.27
CA SER A 58 -0.86 -10.12 13.77
C SER A 58 -1.75 -10.37 12.57
N LEU A 59 -1.22 -11.05 11.56
CA LEU A 59 -1.97 -11.54 10.41
C LEU A 59 -1.38 -12.87 9.94
N PHE A 60 -2.20 -13.91 9.94
CA PHE A 60 -1.76 -15.28 9.62
C PHE A 60 -0.61 -15.72 10.56
N ASP A 61 0.51 -16.16 10.00
CA ASP A 61 1.75 -16.53 10.68
C ASP A 61 2.78 -15.39 10.73
N ILE A 62 2.34 -14.15 10.43
CA ILE A 62 3.16 -12.95 10.45
C ILE A 62 2.78 -12.04 11.60
N GLU A 63 3.78 -11.54 12.32
CA GLU A 63 3.63 -10.45 13.29
C GLU A 63 4.35 -9.20 12.80
N TYR A 64 3.64 -8.08 12.78
CA TYR A 64 4.17 -6.75 12.52
C TYR A 64 4.41 -6.05 13.86
N TYR A 65 5.67 -5.81 14.18
CA TYR A 65 6.07 -5.00 15.32
C TYR A 65 6.35 -3.59 14.83
N LEU A 66 5.67 -2.58 15.35
CA LEU A 66 5.82 -1.20 14.91
C LEU A 66 6.38 -0.32 16.03
N ALA A 67 7.39 0.47 15.72
CA ALA A 67 7.84 1.58 16.54
C ALA A 67 6.82 2.75 16.46
N GLY A 68 7.15 3.89 17.07
CA GLY A 68 6.32 5.09 16.95
C GLY A 68 6.28 5.65 15.52
N TYR A 69 5.18 6.31 15.16
CA TYR A 69 5.01 6.97 13.87
C TYR A 69 5.96 8.17 13.71
N ARG A 70 6.60 8.27 12.55
CA ARG A 70 7.71 9.19 12.24
C ARG A 70 7.49 9.87 10.90
N ARG A 71 8.32 10.88 10.66
CA ARG A 71 8.44 11.52 9.35
C ARG A 71 9.87 11.93 9.08
N ASP A 72 10.22 12.07 7.81
CA ASP A 72 11.36 12.88 7.39
C ASP A 72 10.85 14.00 6.47
N ASP A 73 11.70 14.48 5.56
CA ASP A 73 11.33 15.54 4.62
C ASP A 73 10.41 15.01 3.49
N ASP A 74 10.46 13.71 3.21
CA ASP A 74 9.80 13.10 2.05
C ASP A 74 8.59 12.24 2.43
N LEU A 75 8.63 11.65 3.63
CA LEU A 75 7.76 10.52 3.99
C LEU A 75 7.24 10.64 5.41
N ASN A 76 6.02 10.15 5.63
CA ASN A 76 5.56 9.76 6.95
C ASN A 76 5.50 8.24 7.03
N PHE A 77 6.06 7.65 8.08
CA PHE A 77 6.32 6.21 8.12
C PHE A 77 6.38 5.62 9.53
N PHE A 78 6.31 4.30 9.59
CA PHE A 78 6.73 3.49 10.72
C PHE A 78 8.07 2.82 10.42
N VAL A 79 8.95 2.82 11.42
CA VAL A 79 9.95 1.76 11.53
C VAL A 79 9.23 0.53 12.05
N GLY A 80 9.24 -0.56 11.27
CA GLY A 80 8.58 -1.80 11.63
C GLY A 80 9.48 -3.01 11.47
N TYR A 81 9.07 -4.12 12.07
CA TYR A 81 9.75 -5.40 12.00
C TYR A 81 8.73 -6.49 11.65
N VAL A 82 9.00 -7.19 10.56
CA VAL A 82 8.19 -8.33 10.13
C VAL A 82 8.80 -9.58 10.72
N ALA A 83 8.13 -10.13 11.73
CA ALA A 83 8.44 -11.45 12.24
C ALA A 83 7.68 -12.48 11.41
N SER A 84 8.41 -13.40 10.80
CA SER A 84 7.83 -14.50 10.03
C SER A 84 8.34 -15.82 10.58
N ARG A 85 7.49 -16.86 10.53
CA ARG A 85 7.85 -18.24 10.88
C ARG A 85 7.67 -19.23 9.71
N PRO A 86 8.11 -18.94 8.47
CA PRO A 86 7.78 -19.83 7.36
C PRO A 86 8.74 -21.02 7.37
N GLY A 87 8.36 -22.13 8.01
CA GLY A 87 9.04 -23.43 7.92
C GLY A 87 10.50 -23.48 8.42
N GLU A 88 11.01 -22.38 9.00
CA GLU A 88 12.38 -22.27 9.48
C GLU A 88 12.46 -22.54 10.99
N ARG A 89 13.58 -23.13 11.43
CA ARG A 89 13.87 -23.35 12.85
C ARG A 89 14.12 -22.06 13.63
N VAL A 90 14.45 -20.96 12.93
CA VAL A 90 14.86 -19.69 13.52
C VAL A 90 13.93 -18.60 13.02
N ILE A 91 13.40 -17.79 13.95
CA ILE A 91 12.56 -16.64 13.60
C ILE A 91 13.45 -15.54 13.02
N ARG A 92 13.06 -14.98 11.88
CA ARG A 92 13.72 -13.78 11.33
C ARG A 92 12.83 -12.57 11.52
N LEU A 93 13.44 -11.49 12.01
CA LEU A 93 12.81 -10.20 12.24
C LEU A 93 13.36 -9.23 11.19
N HIS A 94 12.58 -8.93 10.16
CA HIS A 94 13.03 -8.06 9.08
C HIS A 94 12.62 -6.62 9.35
N ALA A 95 13.58 -5.73 9.57
CA ALA A 95 13.36 -4.29 9.71
C ALA A 95 12.90 -3.69 8.36
N ARG A 96 11.85 -2.87 8.40
CA ARG A 96 11.19 -2.30 7.22
C ARG A 96 10.73 -0.87 7.52
N ILE A 97 10.60 -0.09 6.45
CA ILE A 97 9.91 1.21 6.48
C ILE A 97 8.52 1.00 5.89
N PHE A 98 7.49 1.21 6.71
CA PHE A 98 6.10 1.20 6.24
C PHE A 98 5.60 2.63 6.12
N TYR A 99 5.19 3.04 4.93
CA TYR A 99 4.77 4.40 4.66
C TYR A 99 3.41 4.42 4.00
N LYS A 100 2.82 5.61 3.90
CA LYS A 100 1.55 5.84 3.21
C LYS A 100 1.73 6.96 2.21
N ASP A 101 1.26 6.75 1.00
CA ASP A 101 1.28 7.74 -0.09
C ASP A 101 -0.11 8.39 -0.31
N SER A 102 -0.27 9.11 -1.41
CA SER A 102 -1.50 9.79 -1.83
C SER A 102 -2.66 8.84 -2.13
N SER A 103 -2.42 7.56 -2.44
CA SER A 103 -3.47 6.54 -2.56
C SER A 103 -4.06 6.15 -1.20
N LEU A 104 -3.44 6.62 -0.10
CA LEU A 104 -3.78 6.33 1.29
C LEU A 104 -3.61 4.87 1.69
N VAL A 105 -2.91 4.07 0.88
CA VAL A 105 -2.57 2.68 1.17
C VAL A 105 -1.24 2.63 1.93
N TRP A 106 -1.18 1.83 3.00
CA TRP A 106 0.08 1.50 3.64
C TRP A 106 0.88 0.54 2.77
N ARG A 107 2.13 0.88 2.53
CA ARG A 107 3.08 0.13 1.71
C ARG A 107 4.37 -0.11 2.47
N VAL A 108 5.20 -0.99 1.92
CA VAL A 108 6.57 -1.20 2.38
C VAL A 108 7.55 -0.62 1.38
N ALA A 109 8.55 0.11 1.86
CA ALA A 109 9.66 0.56 1.02
C ALA A 109 10.59 -0.62 0.70
N THR A 110 10.94 -0.79 -0.57
CA THR A 110 11.84 -1.87 -0.99
C THR A 110 13.32 -1.47 -0.90
N HIS A 111 13.61 -0.20 -1.16
CA HIS A 111 14.93 0.43 -1.10
C HIS A 111 14.79 1.96 -1.16
N VAL A 112 15.90 2.68 -1.09
CA VAL A 112 15.95 4.13 -1.27
C VAL A 112 17.07 4.50 -2.24
N ILE A 113 16.94 5.62 -2.93
CA ILE A 113 18.02 6.31 -3.64
C ILE A 113 18.16 7.67 -2.96
N ARG A 114 19.33 7.94 -2.39
CA ARG A 114 19.69 9.26 -1.86
C ARG A 114 21.06 9.63 -2.37
N THR A 115 21.08 10.39 -3.46
CA THR A 115 22.27 10.99 -4.07
C THR A 115 22.07 12.51 -4.18
N PRO A 116 23.12 13.30 -4.51
CA PRO A 116 22.94 14.73 -4.76
C PRO A 116 21.92 15.05 -5.87
N ASP A 117 21.73 14.13 -6.80
CA ASP A 117 20.92 14.32 -8.02
C ASP A 117 19.56 13.61 -7.96
N GLU A 118 19.37 12.67 -7.02
CA GLU A 118 18.17 11.84 -6.96
C GLU A 118 17.79 11.50 -5.50
N ASN A 119 16.52 11.74 -5.16
CA ASN A 119 15.92 11.33 -3.90
C ASN A 119 14.61 10.58 -4.16
N TRP A 120 14.65 9.25 -4.05
CA TRP A 120 13.53 8.39 -4.41
C TRP A 120 13.40 7.19 -3.48
N ILE A 121 12.17 6.70 -3.32
CA ILE A 121 11.88 5.48 -2.56
C ILE A 121 11.36 4.38 -3.48
N GLY A 122 11.92 3.19 -3.38
CA GLY A 122 11.50 2.03 -4.16
C GLY A 122 10.12 1.53 -3.76
N LYS A 123 9.15 1.62 -4.66
CA LYS A 123 7.72 1.39 -4.37
C LYS A 123 7.19 0.00 -4.73
N GLY A 124 7.99 -0.93 -5.24
CA GLY A 124 7.52 -2.26 -5.63
C GLY A 124 8.31 -2.83 -6.80
N ASP A 125 7.90 -4.00 -7.29
CA ASP A 125 8.44 -4.61 -8.51
C ASP A 125 8.20 -3.69 -9.73
N VAL A 126 8.68 -4.10 -10.89
CA VAL A 126 8.56 -3.31 -12.12
C VAL A 126 7.70 -4.03 -13.15
N LYS A 127 7.09 -3.25 -14.04
CA LYS A 127 6.42 -3.73 -15.23
C LYS A 127 6.87 -2.95 -16.45
N ILE A 128 6.65 -3.54 -17.62
CA ILE A 128 6.85 -2.86 -18.90
C ILE A 128 5.52 -2.25 -19.30
N GLU A 129 5.49 -0.94 -19.39
CA GLU A 129 4.39 -0.17 -19.94
C GLU A 129 4.67 0.10 -21.43
N LYS A 130 3.70 -0.20 -22.30
CA LYS A 130 3.81 0.09 -23.74
C LYS A 130 3.09 1.40 -24.01
N ARG A 131 3.82 2.38 -24.50
CA ARG A 131 3.32 3.69 -24.95
C ARG A 131 3.52 3.80 -26.47
N PRO A 132 2.86 4.76 -27.17
CA PRO A 132 2.98 4.90 -28.62
C PRO A 132 4.41 5.09 -29.14
N ASP A 133 5.28 5.65 -28.30
CA ASP A 133 6.66 6.03 -28.54
C ASP A 133 7.69 5.01 -28.03
N GLY A 134 7.29 3.99 -27.25
CA GLY A 134 8.24 3.00 -26.75
C GLY A 134 7.75 2.08 -25.64
N GLU A 135 8.67 1.28 -25.12
CA GLU A 135 8.47 0.46 -23.93
C GLU A 135 9.22 1.07 -22.75
N TYR A 136 8.49 1.34 -21.68
CA TYR A 136 8.99 2.01 -20.49
C TYR A 136 8.95 1.07 -19.30
N LEU A 137 10.04 1.03 -18.54
CA LEU A 137 10.05 0.32 -17.27
C LEU A 137 9.43 1.22 -16.21
N THR A 138 8.34 0.78 -15.58
CA THR A 138 7.64 1.54 -14.55
C THR A 138 7.49 0.74 -13.26
N SER A 139 7.33 1.44 -12.15
CA SER A 139 7.12 0.81 -10.85
C SER A 139 5.69 0.28 -10.75
N ALA A 140 5.54 -1.02 -10.49
CA ALA A 140 4.28 -1.66 -10.10
C ALA A 140 4.08 -1.47 -8.58
N GLU A 141 3.71 -0.25 -8.18
CA GLU A 141 3.65 0.15 -6.78
C GLU A 141 2.76 -0.77 -5.93
N GLU A 142 1.70 -1.31 -6.53
CA GLU A 142 0.72 -2.20 -5.91
C GLU A 142 1.32 -3.46 -5.30
N THR A 143 2.46 -3.89 -5.82
CA THR A 143 3.19 -5.07 -5.34
C THR A 143 3.77 -4.88 -3.94
N ALA A 144 3.91 -3.64 -3.48
CA ALA A 144 4.38 -3.30 -2.14
C ALA A 144 3.25 -2.93 -1.17
N ASN A 145 1.99 -3.05 -1.57
CA ASN A 145 0.85 -2.80 -0.68
C ASN A 145 0.81 -3.82 0.46
N LEU A 146 0.71 -3.32 1.70
CA LEU A 146 0.42 -4.18 2.83
C LEU A 146 -0.96 -4.83 2.65
N PRO A 147 -1.17 -6.05 3.18
CA PRO A 147 -2.46 -6.73 3.11
C PRO A 147 -3.60 -5.84 3.62
N TYR A 148 -4.71 -5.79 2.88
CA TYR A 148 -5.85 -4.95 3.25
C TYR A 148 -6.46 -5.24 4.62
N GLU A 149 -6.24 -6.44 5.13
CA GLU A 149 -6.55 -6.88 6.49
C GLU A 149 -5.90 -5.96 7.54
N VAL A 150 -4.63 -5.57 7.37
CA VAL A 150 -3.86 -4.83 8.40
C VAL A 150 -3.92 -3.31 8.25
N GLN A 151 -4.37 -2.80 7.10
CA GLN A 151 -4.43 -1.36 6.80
C GLN A 151 -5.15 -0.56 7.90
N GLY A 152 -6.26 -1.09 8.43
CA GLY A 152 -7.02 -0.45 9.50
C GLY A 152 -6.26 -0.34 10.82
N ALA A 153 -5.50 -1.38 11.19
CA ALA A 153 -4.70 -1.37 12.41
C ALA A 153 -3.57 -0.34 12.32
N PHE A 154 -2.92 -0.23 11.16
CA PHE A 154 -1.90 0.81 10.93
C PHE A 154 -2.51 2.21 10.92
N ASP A 155 -3.71 2.38 10.38
CA ASP A 155 -4.47 3.64 10.46
C ASP A 155 -4.76 4.03 11.92
N ASP A 156 -5.20 3.06 12.76
CA ASP A 156 -5.46 3.28 14.19
C ASP A 156 -4.18 3.72 14.93
N ILE A 157 -3.07 3.01 14.74
CA ILE A 157 -1.78 3.33 15.39
C ILE A 157 -1.24 4.70 14.96
N SER A 158 -1.30 5.03 13.67
CA SER A 158 -0.77 6.30 13.16
C SER A 158 -1.52 7.50 13.73
N ARG A 159 -2.84 7.35 13.94
CA ARG A 159 -3.70 8.37 14.52
C ARG A 159 -3.41 8.58 16.01
N GLU A 160 -3.18 7.51 16.75
CA GLU A 160 -2.78 7.59 18.17
C GLU A 160 -1.37 8.19 18.36
N SER A 161 -0.53 8.09 17.33
CA SER A 161 0.86 8.55 17.33
C SER A 161 1.06 9.95 16.76
N SER A 162 -0.01 10.73 16.55
CA SER A 162 0.06 12.10 16.02
C SER A 162 0.29 13.14 17.14
N PRO A 163 1.18 14.14 16.97
CA PRO A 163 1.97 14.42 15.78
C PRO A 163 3.18 13.49 15.62
N SER A 164 3.53 13.18 14.36
CA SER A 164 4.71 12.37 14.01
C SER A 164 6.01 13.08 14.36
N VAL A 165 6.99 12.33 14.87
CA VAL A 165 8.33 12.84 15.21
C VAL A 165 9.22 12.85 13.98
N TYR A 166 9.97 13.94 13.77
CA TYR A 166 10.94 14.05 12.67
C TYR A 166 12.17 13.16 12.93
N ASP A 167 12.59 12.40 11.91
CA ASP A 167 13.67 11.43 11.96
C ASP A 167 14.29 11.17 10.59
N ALA A 168 15.18 12.05 10.15
CA ALA A 168 15.87 11.94 8.86
C ALA A 168 16.83 10.72 8.76
N LYS A 169 17.18 10.10 9.90
CA LYS A 169 18.17 9.01 9.96
C LYS A 169 17.54 7.64 9.74
N ALA A 170 16.26 7.46 10.07
CA ALA A 170 15.63 6.14 10.07
C ALA A 170 15.64 5.46 8.70
N VAL A 171 15.37 6.21 7.63
CA VAL A 171 15.32 5.68 6.26
C VAL A 171 16.66 5.06 5.81
N PRO A 172 17.80 5.79 5.80
CA PRO A 172 19.09 5.22 5.40
C PRO A 172 19.59 4.15 6.38
N LEU A 173 19.21 4.24 7.66
CA LEU A 173 19.55 3.23 8.65
C LEU A 173 18.94 1.86 8.31
N ILE A 174 17.72 1.85 7.77
CA ILE A 174 16.93 0.63 7.60
C ILE A 174 16.94 0.12 6.16
N LEU A 175 16.83 1.02 5.18
CA LEU A 175 16.72 0.68 3.77
C LEU A 175 18.09 0.67 3.09
N ARG A 176 18.24 -0.26 2.15
CA ARG A 176 19.40 -0.30 1.26
C ARG A 176 19.40 0.94 0.37
N ASN A 177 20.49 1.71 0.40
CA ASN A 177 20.71 2.78 -0.58
C ASN A 177 21.14 2.17 -1.92
N ALA A 178 20.39 2.44 -2.97
CA ALA A 178 20.64 1.97 -4.32
C ALA A 178 21.40 3.02 -5.14
N PRO A 179 22.14 2.62 -6.19
CA PRO A 179 22.68 3.57 -7.14
C PRO A 179 21.55 4.31 -7.87
N SER A 180 21.84 5.52 -8.33
CA SER A 180 20.93 6.31 -9.15
C SER A 180 20.39 5.52 -10.35
N ASN A 181 19.18 5.84 -10.78
CA ASN A 181 18.43 5.18 -11.86
C ASN A 181 18.02 3.72 -11.58
N ARG A 182 18.22 3.19 -10.36
CA ARG A 182 17.74 1.85 -10.04
C ARG A 182 16.24 1.86 -9.79
N LEU A 183 15.46 1.45 -10.79
CA LEU A 183 14.02 1.27 -10.60
C LEU A 183 13.64 -0.08 -9.98
N ARG A 184 14.36 -1.15 -10.33
CA ARG A 184 14.03 -2.53 -9.92
C ARG A 184 14.39 -2.77 -8.44
N PRO A 185 13.50 -3.40 -7.65
CA PRO A 185 13.88 -3.89 -6.33
C PRO A 185 15.00 -4.92 -6.36
N PHE A 186 15.45 -5.32 -5.18
CA PHE A 186 16.41 -6.39 -5.02
C PHE A 186 15.76 -7.77 -5.08
N ASP A 187 16.60 -8.81 -5.22
CA ASP A 187 16.17 -10.19 -5.44
C ASP A 187 15.36 -10.79 -4.29
N ASP A 188 15.66 -10.39 -3.07
CA ASP A 188 14.91 -10.73 -1.86
C ASP A 188 13.46 -10.24 -1.90
N PHE A 189 13.17 -9.18 -2.67
CA PHE A 189 11.81 -8.74 -2.96
C PHE A 189 11.19 -9.48 -4.16
N THR A 190 11.90 -9.55 -5.29
CA THR A 190 11.31 -10.02 -6.56
C THR A 190 11.23 -11.54 -6.68
N ARG A 191 12.21 -12.29 -6.15
CA ARG A 191 12.29 -13.75 -6.32
C ARG A 191 11.12 -14.50 -5.69
N PRO A 192 10.67 -14.19 -4.45
CA PRO A 192 9.47 -14.83 -3.89
C PRO A 192 8.23 -14.63 -4.75
N ARG A 193 8.05 -13.42 -5.32
CA ARG A 193 6.92 -13.09 -6.19
C ARG A 193 6.96 -13.86 -7.51
N ARG A 194 8.12 -13.90 -8.17
CA ARG A 194 8.28 -14.67 -9.41
C ARG A 194 7.97 -16.16 -9.22
N ARG A 195 8.42 -16.73 -8.10
CA ARG A 195 8.07 -18.11 -7.72
C ARG A 195 6.56 -18.26 -7.53
N ALA A 196 5.94 -17.37 -6.75
CA ALA A 196 4.50 -17.41 -6.50
C ALA A 196 3.69 -17.22 -7.79
N HIS A 197 4.12 -16.36 -8.71
CA HIS A 197 3.47 -16.13 -10.01
C HIS A 197 3.58 -17.35 -10.95
N ALA A 198 4.70 -18.07 -10.91
CA ALA A 198 4.88 -19.30 -11.68
C ALA A 198 3.97 -20.44 -11.18
N GLU A 199 3.68 -20.46 -9.88
CA GLU A 199 2.83 -21.48 -9.24
C GLU A 199 1.34 -21.11 -9.25
N TYR A 200 1.03 -19.81 -9.11
CA TYR A 200 -0.31 -19.29 -8.90
C TYR A 200 -0.67 -18.19 -9.87
N GLN A 201 -1.57 -18.52 -10.79
CA GLN A 201 -2.04 -17.62 -11.84
C GLN A 201 -3.50 -17.22 -11.63
N ILE A 202 -3.73 -16.10 -10.94
CA ILE A 202 -5.07 -15.50 -10.84
C ILE A 202 -5.59 -15.21 -12.25
N ASN A 203 -6.82 -15.65 -12.54
CA ASN A 203 -7.43 -15.57 -13.87
C ASN A 203 -6.51 -16.10 -15.00
N ARG A 204 -5.76 -17.18 -14.73
CA ARG A 204 -4.82 -17.79 -15.68
C ARG A 204 -3.75 -16.80 -16.16
N GLY A 205 -3.34 -15.87 -15.30
CA GLY A 205 -2.32 -14.86 -15.60
C GLY A 205 -2.82 -13.70 -16.45
N ARG A 206 -4.14 -13.59 -16.68
CA ARG A 206 -4.74 -12.49 -17.44
C ARG A 206 -5.30 -11.41 -16.49
N PRO A 207 -5.33 -10.13 -16.91
CA PRO A 207 -5.97 -9.08 -16.14
C PRO A 207 -7.40 -9.42 -15.73
N ILE A 208 -7.75 -9.20 -14.46
CA ILE A 208 -9.11 -9.41 -13.93
C ILE A 208 -10.06 -8.28 -14.28
N ALA A 209 -9.52 -7.14 -14.72
CA ALA A 209 -10.29 -6.00 -15.15
C ALA A 209 -9.49 -5.20 -16.19
N ARG A 210 -10.19 -4.66 -17.20
CA ARG A 210 -9.59 -3.96 -18.34
C ARG A 210 -10.49 -2.84 -18.85
N CYS A 211 -9.89 -1.81 -19.44
CA CYS A 211 -10.60 -0.83 -20.25
C CYS A 211 -10.82 -1.38 -21.66
N LEU A 212 -12.06 -1.46 -22.15
CA LEU A 212 -12.34 -1.98 -23.49
C LEU A 212 -12.13 -0.96 -24.60
N ARG A 213 -12.25 0.33 -24.27
CA ARG A 213 -12.03 1.45 -25.17
C ARG A 213 -11.05 2.42 -24.52
N PRO A 214 -9.97 2.83 -25.21
CA PRO A 214 -9.09 3.88 -24.72
C PRO A 214 -9.89 5.12 -24.32
N ASP A 215 -9.49 5.76 -23.23
CA ASP A 215 -10.06 7.02 -22.73
C ASP A 215 -11.56 6.99 -22.40
N ASP A 216 -12.16 5.79 -22.24
CA ASP A 216 -13.55 5.65 -21.83
C ASP A 216 -13.69 4.83 -20.52
N PRO A 217 -13.81 5.51 -19.36
CA PRO A 217 -13.95 4.86 -18.06
C PRO A 217 -15.26 4.08 -17.91
N SER A 218 -16.26 4.33 -18.77
CA SER A 218 -17.50 3.54 -18.76
C SER A 218 -17.33 2.17 -19.40
N SER A 219 -16.23 1.94 -20.10
CA SER A 219 -15.91 0.69 -20.79
C SER A 219 -15.17 -0.33 -19.94
N ILE A 220 -14.94 -0.04 -18.65
CA ILE A 220 -14.25 -0.95 -17.72
C ILE A 220 -15.08 -2.23 -17.54
N GLU A 221 -14.46 -3.36 -17.87
CA GLU A 221 -15.05 -4.70 -17.75
C GLU A 221 -14.23 -5.56 -16.80
N PHE A 222 -14.90 -6.31 -15.93
CA PHE A 222 -14.29 -7.32 -15.07
C PHE A 222 -14.44 -8.71 -15.70
N ALA A 223 -13.40 -9.52 -15.59
CA ALA A 223 -13.48 -10.94 -15.89
C ALA A 223 -14.58 -11.61 -15.04
N PRO A 224 -15.23 -12.68 -15.54
CA PRO A 224 -16.33 -13.34 -14.84
C PRO A 224 -16.01 -13.67 -13.38
N GLY A 225 -16.87 -13.19 -12.48
CA GLY A 225 -16.74 -13.40 -11.04
C GLY A 225 -15.74 -12.48 -10.32
N PHE A 226 -14.91 -11.72 -11.03
CA PHE A 226 -13.93 -10.84 -10.39
C PHE A 226 -14.50 -9.49 -9.98
N ALA A 227 -15.63 -9.04 -10.53
CA ALA A 227 -16.25 -7.78 -10.14
C ALA A 227 -16.47 -7.66 -8.61
N PRO A 228 -16.33 -6.46 -8.01
CA PRO A 228 -16.62 -6.23 -6.59
C PRO A 228 -18.07 -6.59 -6.23
N ASP A 229 -18.25 -7.41 -5.20
CA ASP A 229 -19.58 -7.77 -4.71
C ASP A 229 -20.09 -6.75 -3.68
N PHE A 230 -20.76 -5.72 -4.16
CA PHE A 230 -21.35 -4.68 -3.30
C PHE A 230 -22.55 -5.14 -2.46
N ASN A 231 -23.13 -6.31 -2.75
CA ASN A 231 -24.33 -6.79 -2.05
C ASN A 231 -23.96 -7.67 -0.86
N SER A 232 -23.00 -8.58 -1.05
CA SER A 232 -22.63 -9.60 -0.05
C SER A 232 -21.12 -9.69 0.18
N GLY A 233 -20.31 -8.87 -0.50
CA GLY A 233 -18.86 -8.86 -0.41
C GLY A 233 -18.27 -7.81 0.52
N VAL A 234 -19.07 -6.85 1.02
CA VAL A 234 -18.59 -5.81 1.94
C VAL A 234 -18.23 -6.45 3.29
N LEU A 235 -16.93 -6.48 3.62
CA LEU A 235 -16.42 -7.15 4.82
C LEU A 235 -16.44 -6.24 6.03
N GLU A 236 -15.86 -5.06 5.89
CA GLU A 236 -15.69 -4.08 6.97
C GLU A 236 -15.39 -2.69 6.41
N SER A 237 -15.44 -1.69 7.30
CA SER A 237 -14.95 -0.35 7.00
C SER A 237 -14.08 0.19 8.11
N THR A 238 -12.97 0.82 7.76
CA THR A 238 -12.05 1.49 8.69
C THR A 238 -12.10 3.00 8.48
N ARG A 239 -11.53 3.75 9.42
CA ARG A 239 -11.49 5.21 9.38
C ARG A 239 -10.05 5.68 9.50
N SER A 240 -9.71 6.70 8.73
CA SER A 240 -8.42 7.38 8.81
C SER A 240 -8.60 8.87 8.52
N GLY A 241 -7.47 9.59 8.49
CA GLY A 241 -7.43 11.02 8.19
C GLY A 241 -6.52 11.34 7.01
N SER A 242 -6.90 12.30 6.17
CA SER A 242 -6.01 12.89 5.17
C SER A 242 -6.36 14.36 4.94
N LYS A 243 -5.38 15.26 5.04
CA LYS A 243 -5.56 16.68 4.73
C LYS A 243 -5.83 16.88 3.23
N LEU A 244 -5.10 16.16 2.37
CA LEU A 244 -5.26 16.18 0.91
C LEU A 244 -6.72 15.93 0.49
N TYR A 245 -7.43 15.07 1.22
CA TYR A 245 -8.81 14.70 0.92
C TYR A 245 -9.84 15.23 1.92
N GLY A 246 -9.63 16.41 2.52
CA GLY A 246 -10.66 17.08 3.33
C GLY A 246 -10.93 16.43 4.69
N GLY A 247 -9.92 15.79 5.28
CA GLY A 247 -9.94 15.28 6.64
C GLY A 247 -10.40 13.83 6.75
N LYS A 248 -11.72 13.56 6.67
CA LYS A 248 -12.28 12.25 7.05
C LYS A 248 -12.19 11.23 5.91
N VAL A 249 -11.49 10.12 6.16
CA VAL A 249 -11.38 9.02 5.19
C VAL A 249 -12.08 7.79 5.72
N ARG A 250 -12.79 7.08 4.84
CA ARG A 250 -13.34 5.74 5.09
C ARG A 250 -12.80 4.77 4.06
N LYS A 251 -12.23 3.68 4.50
CA LYS A 251 -11.80 2.58 3.62
C LYS A 251 -12.75 1.41 3.78
N PHE A 252 -13.10 0.75 2.68
CA PHE A 252 -14.03 -0.37 2.64
C PHE A 252 -13.35 -1.54 1.97
N ARG A 253 -13.34 -2.68 2.65
CA ARG A 253 -12.79 -3.90 2.07
C ARG A 253 -13.93 -4.75 1.52
N ILE A 254 -13.86 -5.06 0.23
CA ILE A 254 -14.95 -5.68 -0.52
C ILE A 254 -14.38 -6.86 -1.31
N LEU A 255 -14.98 -8.03 -1.15
CA LEU A 255 -14.59 -9.21 -1.94
C LEU A 255 -15.14 -9.13 -3.37
N SER A 256 -14.46 -9.79 -4.30
CA SER A 256 -15.04 -10.12 -5.60
C SER A 256 -16.21 -11.10 -5.46
N VAL A 257 -17.06 -11.18 -6.49
CA VAL A 257 -18.19 -12.13 -6.55
C VAL A 257 -17.74 -13.57 -6.34
N ASN A 258 -16.63 -13.98 -6.96
CA ASN A 258 -16.04 -15.32 -6.83
C ASN A 258 -15.21 -15.52 -5.56
N ARG A 259 -15.07 -14.47 -4.72
CA ARG A 259 -14.34 -14.50 -3.44
C ARG A 259 -12.85 -14.84 -3.54
N LEU A 260 -12.25 -14.70 -4.72
CA LEU A 260 -10.82 -14.98 -4.92
C LEU A 260 -9.92 -13.76 -4.69
N VAL A 261 -10.48 -12.56 -4.80
CA VAL A 261 -9.76 -11.30 -4.60
C VAL A 261 -10.56 -10.35 -3.72
N GLN A 262 -9.88 -9.33 -3.22
CA GLN A 262 -10.43 -8.26 -2.42
C GLN A 262 -10.01 -6.89 -2.97
N TYR A 263 -10.88 -5.93 -2.80
CA TYR A 263 -10.72 -4.54 -3.18
C TYR A 263 -10.71 -3.67 -1.93
N GLN A 264 -9.93 -2.60 -1.95
CA GLN A 264 -10.08 -1.49 -1.01
C GLN A 264 -10.68 -0.31 -1.75
N PHE A 265 -11.91 0.07 -1.38
CA PHE A 265 -12.52 1.31 -1.83
C PHE A 265 -12.25 2.39 -0.79
N VAL A 266 -11.78 3.54 -1.23
CA VAL A 266 -11.57 4.69 -0.35
C VAL A 266 -12.64 5.73 -0.65
N ALA A 267 -13.23 6.28 0.40
CA ALA A 267 -14.23 7.34 0.30
C ALA A 267 -13.89 8.47 1.25
N THR A 268 -13.90 9.67 0.71
CA THR A 268 -13.64 10.93 1.43
C THR A 268 -14.86 11.85 1.24
N PRO A 269 -14.88 13.07 1.79
CA PRO A 269 -15.99 13.99 1.54
C PRO A 269 -16.10 14.39 0.07
N THR A 270 -14.97 14.42 -0.64
CA THR A 270 -14.86 14.93 -2.02
C THR A 270 -14.66 13.82 -3.05
N HIS A 271 -13.91 12.76 -2.75
CA HIS A 271 -13.50 11.74 -3.72
C HIS A 271 -13.90 10.33 -3.29
N VAL A 272 -13.99 9.43 -4.27
CA VAL A 272 -14.12 7.99 -4.05
C VAL A 272 -13.32 7.27 -5.13
N TRP A 273 -12.44 6.35 -4.76
CA TRP A 273 -11.65 5.56 -5.71
C TRP A 273 -11.50 4.10 -5.24
N ILE A 274 -10.86 3.28 -6.08
CA ILE A 274 -10.54 1.89 -5.80
C ILE A 274 -9.02 1.77 -5.79
N ASP A 275 -8.45 1.09 -4.80
CA ASP A 275 -7.05 0.70 -4.81
C ASP A 275 -6.87 -0.67 -5.51
N HIS A 276 -5.64 -0.99 -5.87
CA HIS A 276 -5.30 -2.21 -6.61
C HIS A 276 -5.79 -3.50 -5.93
N PRO A 277 -6.49 -4.40 -6.64
CA PRO A 277 -7.00 -5.62 -6.04
C PRO A 277 -5.88 -6.48 -5.45
N GLN A 278 -6.17 -7.15 -4.34
CA GLN A 278 -5.27 -8.11 -3.71
C GLN A 278 -5.89 -9.50 -3.69
N THR A 279 -5.06 -10.53 -3.70
CA THR A 279 -5.51 -11.89 -3.40
C THR A 279 -5.94 -12.01 -1.94
N ILE A 280 -6.64 -13.11 -1.60
CA ILE A 280 -7.01 -13.47 -0.21
C ILE A 280 -6.18 -14.65 0.33
N THR A 281 -4.99 -14.84 -0.22
CA THR A 281 -4.11 -15.95 0.13
C THR A 281 -3.54 -15.76 1.54
N THR A 282 -2.85 -16.73 2.10
CA THR A 282 -2.16 -16.54 3.40
C THR A 282 -0.67 -16.24 3.24
N GLU A 283 -0.13 -16.41 2.02
CA GLU A 283 1.30 -16.24 1.76
C GLU A 283 1.72 -14.77 1.79
N VAL A 284 2.55 -14.43 2.77
CA VAL A 284 3.14 -13.11 2.99
C VAL A 284 4.66 -13.26 3.08
N MET A 285 5.40 -12.45 2.33
CA MET A 285 6.87 -12.47 2.32
C MET A 285 7.47 -11.68 3.48
N SER A 286 8.79 -11.73 3.64
CA SER A 286 9.57 -11.02 4.67
C SER A 286 9.44 -9.49 4.66
N TYR A 287 8.82 -8.92 3.62
CA TYR A 287 8.47 -7.50 3.54
C TYR A 287 7.08 -7.20 4.12
N GLY A 288 6.35 -8.22 4.59
CA GLY A 288 5.01 -8.07 5.14
C GLY A 288 3.93 -7.84 4.08
N VAL A 289 4.22 -8.13 2.81
CA VAL A 289 3.30 -8.00 1.66
C VAL A 289 2.97 -9.36 1.06
N ARG A 290 1.87 -9.46 0.30
CA ARG A 290 1.47 -10.69 -0.41
C ARG A 290 2.43 -10.97 -1.56
N THR A 291 2.75 -12.23 -1.82
CA THR A 291 3.63 -12.63 -2.95
C THR A 291 2.87 -12.79 -4.27
N VAL A 292 1.56 -13.03 -4.22
CA VAL A 292 0.72 -13.24 -5.41
C VAL A 292 0.03 -11.96 -5.83
N ASP A 293 0.31 -11.57 -7.08
CA ASP A 293 -0.26 -10.42 -7.75
C ASP A 293 -1.65 -10.65 -8.32
N VAL A 294 -2.42 -9.57 -8.41
CA VAL A 294 -3.68 -9.52 -9.16
C VAL A 294 -3.54 -8.47 -10.24
N LEU A 295 -3.47 -8.94 -11.49
CA LEU A 295 -3.35 -8.05 -12.64
C LEU A 295 -4.69 -7.33 -12.88
N ALA A 296 -4.66 -6.01 -12.96
CA ALA A 296 -5.78 -5.16 -13.35
C ALA A 296 -5.24 -3.96 -14.13
N ALA A 297 -6.07 -3.39 -15.00
CA ALA A 297 -5.73 -2.14 -15.68
C ALA A 297 -5.61 -0.98 -14.66
N GLU A 298 -4.54 -0.19 -14.76
CA GLU A 298 -4.21 0.87 -13.80
C GLU A 298 -5.27 1.97 -13.78
N GLU A 299 -5.95 2.18 -14.90
CA GLU A 299 -7.00 3.17 -15.07
C GLU A 299 -8.20 2.92 -14.15
N ILE A 300 -8.31 1.72 -13.59
CA ILE A 300 -9.36 1.34 -12.63
C ILE A 300 -8.99 1.80 -11.21
N THR A 301 -7.70 2.05 -10.97
CA THR A 301 -7.09 2.17 -9.65
C THR A 301 -6.41 3.51 -9.42
N ILE A 302 -6.78 4.52 -10.21
CA ILE A 302 -6.30 5.90 -10.07
C ILE A 302 -6.85 6.49 -8.76
N PRO A 303 -6.00 7.04 -7.87
CA PRO A 303 -6.45 7.70 -6.66
C PRO A 303 -7.15 9.02 -6.95
N GLY A 304 -7.88 9.57 -5.97
CA GLY A 304 -8.65 10.80 -6.19
C GLY A 304 -7.82 12.01 -6.62
N PHE A 305 -6.57 12.11 -6.16
CA PHE A 305 -5.58 13.07 -6.64
C PHE A 305 -4.35 12.31 -7.13
N GLU A 306 -3.93 12.58 -8.37
CA GLU A 306 -2.76 11.93 -8.95
C GLU A 306 -1.82 12.90 -9.67
N PHE A 307 -0.55 12.53 -9.81
CA PHE A 307 0.47 13.31 -10.49
C PHE A 307 0.02 13.82 -11.86
N HIS A 308 0.12 15.12 -12.03
CA HIS A 308 -0.18 15.87 -13.25
C HIS A 308 0.59 17.19 -13.20
N TYR A 309 1.78 17.22 -13.79
CA TYR A 309 2.65 18.40 -13.80
C TYR A 309 3.39 18.53 -15.13
N LEU A 310 3.77 19.77 -15.45
CA LEU A 310 4.65 20.09 -16.57
C LEU A 310 6.09 20.04 -16.07
N ASP A 311 6.92 19.20 -16.67
CA ASP A 311 8.36 19.22 -16.45
C ASP A 311 8.98 20.30 -17.33
N GLU A 312 9.25 21.46 -16.73
CA GLU A 312 9.88 22.60 -17.39
C GLU A 312 11.40 22.43 -17.57
N THR A 313 11.98 21.32 -17.08
CA THR A 313 13.41 21.03 -17.24
C THR A 313 13.75 20.36 -18.57
N GLU A 314 12.75 19.79 -19.24
CA GLU A 314 12.84 19.24 -20.60
C GLU A 314 12.66 20.35 -21.66
N ASP A 315 13.29 20.21 -22.84
CA ASP A 315 13.11 21.14 -23.98
C ASP A 315 12.67 20.37 -25.24
N PRO A 316 11.39 20.47 -25.66
CA PRO A 316 10.34 21.30 -25.06
C PRO A 316 9.81 20.70 -23.73
N PRO A 317 9.20 21.54 -22.85
CA PRO A 317 8.60 21.05 -21.61
C PRO A 317 7.61 19.89 -21.84
N GLU A 318 7.70 18.84 -21.02
CA GLU A 318 6.91 17.62 -21.17
C GLU A 318 5.84 17.51 -20.08
N TRP A 319 4.61 17.13 -20.46
CA TRP A 319 3.55 16.85 -19.50
C TRP A 319 3.68 15.44 -18.95
N HIS A 320 3.87 15.33 -17.63
CA HIS A 320 3.81 14.06 -16.92
C HIS A 320 2.46 13.93 -16.24
N SER A 321 1.67 12.93 -16.66
CA SER A 321 0.41 12.61 -16.01
C SER A 321 0.14 11.12 -15.94
N GLN A 322 -0.38 10.69 -14.79
CA GLN A 322 -0.94 9.35 -14.61
C GLN A 322 -2.47 9.36 -14.68
N ILE A 323 -3.08 10.49 -15.05
CA ILE A 323 -4.51 10.62 -15.31
C ILE A 323 -4.72 10.51 -16.83
N PRO A 324 -5.69 9.71 -17.30
CA PRO A 324 -6.02 9.60 -18.72
C PRO A 324 -6.23 10.98 -19.37
N VAL A 325 -5.78 11.09 -20.62
CA VAL A 325 -5.73 12.36 -21.36
C VAL A 325 -7.12 13.00 -21.43
N GLY A 326 -7.19 14.28 -21.06
CA GLY A 326 -8.45 15.05 -21.05
C GLY A 326 -9.33 14.86 -19.81
N PHE A 327 -8.84 14.15 -18.78
CA PHE A 327 -9.57 13.93 -17.53
C PHE A 327 -8.93 14.53 -16.28
N ALA A 328 -7.75 15.14 -16.38
CA ALA A 328 -7.18 15.90 -15.28
C ALA A 328 -8.09 17.10 -14.95
N GLY A 329 -8.52 17.18 -13.69
CA GLY A 329 -9.28 18.30 -13.15
C GLY A 329 -8.36 19.36 -12.55
N GLU A 330 -8.89 20.12 -11.59
CA GLU A 330 -8.14 21.19 -10.94
C GLU A 330 -6.95 20.63 -10.12
N PRO A 331 -5.80 21.32 -10.12
CA PRO A 331 -4.69 21.03 -9.21
C PRO A 331 -5.13 21.09 -7.74
N SER A 332 -4.49 20.28 -6.91
CA SER A 332 -4.71 20.34 -5.47
C SER A 332 -4.12 21.63 -4.88
N GLU A 333 -4.90 22.31 -4.02
CA GLU A 333 -4.41 23.46 -3.25
C GLU A 333 -3.27 23.12 -2.29
N LEU A 334 -3.14 21.84 -1.90
CA LEU A 334 -2.12 21.37 -0.95
C LEU A 334 -0.87 20.79 -1.63
N ASP A 335 -1.01 20.29 -2.86
CA ASP A 335 0.06 19.69 -3.64
C ASP A 335 -0.20 19.97 -5.14
N PRO A 336 0.27 21.12 -5.67
CA PRO A 336 0.00 21.53 -7.05
C PRO A 336 0.53 20.57 -8.11
N ALA A 337 1.44 19.65 -7.77
CA ALA A 337 1.92 18.61 -8.68
C ALA A 337 0.89 17.48 -8.88
N ARG A 338 -0.26 17.54 -8.19
CA ARG A 338 -1.36 16.57 -8.30
C ARG A 338 -2.65 17.23 -8.74
N ALA A 339 -3.34 16.62 -9.70
CA ALA A 339 -4.65 17.07 -10.17
C ALA A 339 -5.77 16.13 -9.72
N ASP A 340 -6.99 16.67 -9.63
CA ASP A 340 -8.22 15.92 -9.37
C ASP A 340 -8.51 14.92 -10.49
N ALA A 341 -8.54 13.62 -10.17
CA ALA A 341 -8.87 12.55 -11.10
C ALA A 341 -10.36 12.18 -11.11
N SER A 342 -11.20 12.87 -10.32
CA SER A 342 -12.65 12.66 -10.26
C SER A 342 -13.37 12.73 -11.62
N PRO A 343 -12.95 13.55 -12.62
CA PRO A 343 -13.58 13.54 -13.93
C PRO A 343 -13.51 12.19 -14.64
N TRP A 344 -12.44 11.42 -14.43
CA TRP A 344 -12.31 10.02 -14.87
C TRP A 344 -13.09 9.08 -13.95
N ILE A 345 -12.79 9.16 -12.66
CA ILE A 345 -13.21 8.16 -11.67
C ILE A 345 -14.75 8.11 -11.52
N GLU A 346 -15.44 9.26 -11.52
CA GLU A 346 -16.89 9.32 -11.37
C GLU A 346 -17.67 8.81 -12.60
N ARG A 347 -16.97 8.59 -13.72
CA ARG A 347 -17.58 7.99 -14.92
C ARG A 347 -17.53 6.46 -14.89
N MET A 348 -16.70 5.85 -14.05
CA MET A 348 -16.64 4.40 -13.88
C MET A 348 -17.95 3.85 -13.30
N GLN A 349 -18.53 2.83 -13.94
CA GLN A 349 -19.77 2.20 -13.44
C GLN A 349 -19.59 1.64 -12.03
N THR A 350 -18.43 1.05 -11.74
CA THR A 350 -18.09 0.46 -10.44
C THR A 350 -18.14 1.49 -9.30
N ILE A 351 -17.63 2.71 -9.53
CA ILE A 351 -17.68 3.81 -8.54
C ILE A 351 -19.11 4.26 -8.30
N ARG A 352 -19.88 4.45 -9.37
CA ARG A 352 -21.31 4.83 -9.28
C ARG A 352 -22.12 3.78 -8.51
N GLU A 353 -21.87 2.51 -8.76
CA GLU A 353 -22.50 1.41 -8.04
C GLU A 353 -22.09 1.36 -6.57
N PHE A 354 -20.81 1.51 -6.25
CA PHE A 354 -20.32 1.58 -4.88
C PHE A 354 -20.97 2.74 -4.11
N ARG A 355 -21.04 3.94 -4.70
CA ARG A 355 -21.73 5.10 -4.10
C ARG A 355 -23.20 4.76 -3.81
N ARG A 356 -23.90 4.14 -4.76
CA ARG A 356 -25.32 3.80 -4.64
C ARG A 356 -25.60 2.69 -3.62
N LYS A 357 -24.84 1.59 -3.68
CA LYS A 357 -25.10 0.37 -2.90
C LYS A 357 -24.44 0.44 -1.53
N VAL A 358 -23.24 0.99 -1.40
CA VAL A 358 -22.47 0.96 -0.15
C VAL A 358 -22.56 2.28 0.61
N LEU A 359 -22.28 3.42 -0.02
CA LEU A 359 -22.24 4.70 0.70
C LEU A 359 -23.62 5.20 1.11
N LYS A 360 -24.62 5.16 0.21
CA LYS A 360 -26.00 5.59 0.52
C LYS A 360 -26.65 4.71 1.60
N GLN A 361 -26.44 3.39 1.56
CA GLN A 361 -27.01 2.49 2.57
C GLN A 361 -26.37 2.68 3.95
N ASN A 362 -25.05 2.90 4.00
CA ASN A 362 -24.36 3.15 5.26
C ASN A 362 -24.75 4.49 5.91
N ARG A 363 -25.14 5.51 5.13
CA ARG A 363 -25.70 6.75 5.68
C ARG A 363 -27.05 6.53 6.37
N ARG A 364 -27.90 5.64 5.83
CA ARG A 364 -29.22 5.33 6.41
C ARG A 364 -29.15 4.51 7.70
N LYS A 365 -28.07 3.73 7.89
CA LYS A 365 -27.83 2.92 9.09
C LYS A 365 -27.09 3.67 10.20
N ALA A 366 -26.60 4.89 9.95
CA ALA A 366 -25.99 5.70 10.99
C ALA A 366 -27.11 6.25 11.90
N PRO A 367 -26.99 6.15 13.24
CA PRO A 367 -27.94 6.82 14.13
C PRO A 367 -27.98 8.32 13.81
N PRO A 368 -29.14 8.98 13.95
CA PRO A 368 -29.24 10.42 13.77
C PRO A 368 -28.18 11.10 14.63
N ARG A 369 -27.48 12.07 14.07
CA ARG A 369 -26.54 12.87 14.87
C ARG A 369 -27.35 13.58 15.96
N PRO A 370 -26.85 13.60 17.23
CA PRO A 370 -27.47 14.37 18.29
C PRO A 370 -27.52 15.86 17.95
#